data_AF-A0AA89BBY7-F1
#
_entry.id   AF-A0AA89BBY7-F1
#
_cell.length_a   1.000
_cell.length_b   1.000
_cell.length_c   1.000
_cell.angle_alpha   90.00
_cell.angle_beta   90.00
_cell.angle_gamma   90.00
#
_symmetry.space_group_name_H-M   'P 1'
#
loop_
_entity.id
_entity.type
_entity.pdbx_description
1 polymer ?
#
loop_
_entity_poly.entity_id
_entity_poly.type
_entity_poly.pdbx_seq_one_letter_code
_entity_poly.pdbx_strand_id
1 'polypeptide(L)'
;MEQRERDKEKGNERWSGAIANLSEMATNLDSLQKLLIKKAVYVDDETFAKASLGSEQARRIKILEQRVETLERELDAAISAAARARTEKRQAEATQKTAELHEQEITRELENTTKVFELHMEELRAKQEEISKRDKDIKLLEAVIQTLGGKESRSASG
;
A
#
# COMPACT_ATOMS: atom_id res chain seq x y z
N MET A 1 23.08 72.86 82.72
CA MET A 1 23.19 73.50 81.38
C MET A 1 23.85 72.56 80.38
N GLU A 2 24.89 71.82 80.78
CA GLU A 2 25.64 70.87 79.93
C GLU A 2 24.85 69.73 79.26
N GLN A 3 23.84 69.16 79.92
CA GLN A 3 23.08 68.03 79.34
C GLN A 3 22.34 68.43 78.05
N ARG A 4 21.77 69.66 78.03
CA ARG A 4 21.01 70.18 76.87
C ARG A 4 21.91 70.53 75.70
N GLU A 5 23.16 70.90 75.95
CA GLU A 5 24.15 71.17 74.90
C GLU A 5 24.61 69.86 74.26
N ARG A 6 24.90 68.84 75.06
CA ARG A 6 25.24 67.49 74.58
C ARG A 6 24.13 66.85 73.73
N ASP A 7 22.87 67.04 74.09
CA ASP A 7 21.74 66.49 73.32
C ASP A 7 21.52 67.23 71.99
N LYS A 8 21.79 68.55 71.95
CA LYS A 8 21.78 69.33 70.69
C LYS A 8 22.92 68.91 69.77
N GLU A 9 24.11 68.68 70.32
CA GLU A 9 25.29 68.22 69.57
C GLU A 9 25.06 66.84 68.94
N LYS A 10 24.51 65.88 69.71
CA LYS A 10 24.07 64.57 69.19
C LYS A 10 22.97 64.69 68.13
N GLY A 11 22.02 65.61 68.31
CA GLY A 11 20.99 65.89 67.30
C GLY A 11 21.59 66.41 65.99
N ASN A 12 22.60 67.28 66.09
CA ASN A 12 23.32 67.85 64.97
C ASN A 12 24.17 66.80 64.24
N GLU A 13 24.84 65.90 64.97
CA GLU A 13 25.58 64.77 64.40
C GLU A 13 24.65 63.82 63.62
N ARG A 14 23.47 63.51 64.16
CA ARG A 14 22.48 62.66 63.49
C ARG A 14 21.93 63.31 62.23
N TRP A 15 21.68 64.62 62.26
CA TRP A 15 21.23 65.38 61.10
C TRP A 15 22.32 65.46 60.01
N SER A 16 23.57 65.69 60.41
CA SER A 16 24.72 65.70 59.52
C SER A 16 24.92 64.34 58.84
N GLY A 17 24.83 63.25 59.61
CA GLY A 17 24.89 61.88 59.07
C GLY A 17 23.75 61.56 58.10
N ALA A 18 22.52 62.02 58.39
CA ALA A 18 21.39 61.85 57.49
C ALA A 18 21.60 62.61 56.15
N ILE A 19 22.13 63.83 56.20
CA ILE A 19 22.46 64.59 54.99
C ILE A 19 23.55 63.89 54.17
N ALA A 20 24.62 63.41 54.83
CA ALA A 20 25.69 62.68 54.16
C ALA A 20 25.16 61.44 53.42
N ASN A 21 24.30 60.66 54.07
CA ASN A 21 23.66 59.49 53.45
C ASN A 21 22.80 59.87 52.24
N LEU A 22 22.01 60.95 52.33
CA LEU A 22 21.20 61.43 51.20
C LEU A 22 22.06 61.91 50.02
N SER A 23 23.17 62.59 50.32
CA SER A 23 24.14 63.00 49.29
C SER A 23 24.78 61.79 48.59
N GLU A 24 25.14 60.75 49.35
CA GLU A 24 25.69 59.52 48.79
C GLU A 24 24.65 58.74 47.96
N MET A 25 23.39 58.72 48.40
CA MET A 25 22.31 58.13 47.59
C MET A 25 22.11 58.90 46.27
N ALA A 26 22.22 60.22 46.28
CA ALA A 26 22.09 61.04 45.08
C ALA A 26 23.23 60.76 44.08
N THR A 27 24.47 60.62 44.55
CA THR A 27 25.61 60.28 43.68
C THR A 27 25.52 58.85 43.13
N ASN A 28 25.04 57.91 43.94
CA ASN A 28 24.79 56.53 43.49
C ASN A 28 23.67 56.48 42.44
N LEU A 29 22.60 57.25 42.61
CA LEU A 29 21.50 57.33 41.64
C LEU A 29 21.96 57.95 40.30
N ASP A 30 22.73 59.04 40.35
CA ASP A 30 23.31 59.66 39.15
C ASP A 30 24.27 58.72 38.42
N SER A 31 25.08 57.96 39.15
CA SER A 31 25.97 56.95 38.58
C SER A 31 25.20 55.81 37.92
N LEU A 32 24.12 55.34 38.55
CA LEU A 32 23.22 54.34 37.98
C LEU A 32 22.56 54.87 36.70
N GLN A 33 22.06 56.10 36.71
CA GLN A 33 21.44 56.73 35.55
C GLN A 33 22.42 56.81 34.37
N LYS A 34 23.65 57.29 34.62
CA LYS A 34 24.70 57.37 33.59
C LYS A 34 25.09 56.00 33.05
N LEU A 35 25.19 55.00 33.93
CA LEU A 35 25.48 53.63 33.54
C LEU A 35 24.35 53.05 32.67
N LEU A 36 23.09 53.26 33.05
CA LEU A 36 21.92 52.82 32.29
C LEU A 36 21.85 53.50 30.93
N ILE A 37 22.07 54.81 30.83
CA ILE A 37 22.10 55.51 29.53
C ILE A 37 23.21 54.96 28.63
N LYS A 38 24.38 54.63 29.19
CA LYS A 38 25.52 54.12 28.42
C LYS A 38 25.39 52.63 28.04
N LYS A 39 24.72 51.83 28.87
CA LYS A 39 24.56 50.37 28.69
C LYS A 39 23.20 49.95 28.15
N ALA A 40 22.22 50.86 28.11
CA ALA A 40 20.99 50.64 27.38
C ALA A 40 21.35 50.55 25.90
N VAL A 41 21.50 49.31 25.44
CA VAL A 41 21.38 49.02 24.02
C VAL A 41 19.92 49.28 23.70
N TYR A 42 19.61 50.44 23.14
CA TYR A 42 18.30 50.67 22.54
C TYR A 42 18.14 49.56 21.50
N VAL A 43 17.26 48.61 21.79
CA VAL A 43 16.78 47.70 20.78
C VAL A 43 16.06 48.61 19.80
N ASP A 44 16.64 48.81 18.64
CA ASP A 44 15.88 49.36 17.53
C ASP A 44 14.77 48.34 17.25
N ASP A 45 13.55 48.68 17.70
CA ASP A 45 12.38 47.81 17.59
C ASP A 45 12.17 47.36 16.14
N GLU A 46 12.53 48.20 15.17
CA GLU A 46 12.47 47.87 13.75
C GLU A 46 13.51 46.79 13.38
N THR A 47 14.76 46.92 13.83
CA THR A 47 15.80 45.91 13.61
C THR A 47 15.45 44.58 14.28
N PHE A 48 14.94 44.60 15.52
CA PHE A 48 14.51 43.37 16.20
C PHE A 48 13.33 42.71 15.50
N ALA A 49 12.31 43.48 15.11
CA ALA A 49 11.16 42.95 14.38
C ALA A 49 11.57 42.32 13.04
N LYS A 50 12.46 42.97 12.28
CA LYS A 50 13.02 42.43 11.03
C LYS A 50 13.81 41.15 11.26
N ALA A 51 14.69 41.11 12.26
CA ALA A 51 15.48 39.94 12.59
C ALA A 51 14.60 38.76 13.04
N SER A 52 13.57 39.02 13.85
CA SER A 52 12.61 38.02 14.29
C SER A 52 11.82 37.43 13.11
N LEU A 53 11.28 38.29 12.23
CA LEU A 53 10.60 37.87 11.01
C LEU A 53 11.51 37.00 10.12
N GLY A 54 12.76 37.44 9.89
CA GLY A 54 13.73 36.70 9.10
C GLY A 54 14.05 35.32 9.69
N SER A 55 14.14 35.22 11.03
CA SER A 55 14.35 33.95 11.73
C SER A 55 13.15 33.00 11.59
N GLU A 56 11.92 33.52 11.66
CA GLU A 56 10.72 32.72 11.42
C GLU A 56 10.63 32.25 9.97
N GLN A 57 10.91 33.12 9.00
CA GLN A 57 10.95 32.77 7.59
C GLN A 57 11.99 31.69 7.31
N ALA A 58 13.21 31.82 7.85
CA ALA A 58 14.26 30.81 7.70
C ALA A 58 13.83 29.44 8.26
N ARG A 59 13.16 29.41 9.41
CA ARG A 59 12.60 28.16 9.97
C ARG A 59 11.53 27.55 9.07
N ARG A 60 10.63 28.36 8.53
CA ARG A 60 9.58 27.89 7.60
C ARG A 60 10.18 27.35 6.30
N ILE A 61 11.16 28.03 5.72
CA ILE A 61 11.86 27.59 4.51
C ILE A 61 12.46 26.20 4.74
N LYS A 62 13.20 26.01 5.84
CA LYS A 62 13.82 24.72 6.15
C LYS A 62 12.80 23.58 6.29
N ILE A 63 11.67 23.84 6.94
CA ILE A 63 10.59 22.83 7.06
C ILE A 63 9.99 22.50 5.68
N LEU A 64 9.80 23.50 4.83
CA LEU A 64 9.29 23.30 3.47
C LEU A 64 10.26 22.51 2.60
N GLU A 65 11.56 22.82 2.67
CA GLU A 65 12.61 22.07 1.96
C GLU A 65 12.61 20.59 2.34
N GLN A 66 12.54 20.29 3.64
CA GLN A 66 12.43 18.91 4.12
C GLN A 66 11.18 18.21 3.59
N ARG A 67 10.05 18.92 3.56
CA ARG A 67 8.80 18.36 3.03
C ARG A 67 8.90 18.08 1.53
N VAL A 68 9.51 18.99 0.75
CA VAL A 68 9.72 18.78 -0.68
C VAL A 68 10.59 17.54 -0.90
N GLU A 69 11.69 17.42 -0.17
CA GLU A 69 12.60 16.27 -0.28
C GLU A 69 11.92 14.94 0.09
N THR A 70 11.04 14.93 1.10
CA THR A 70 10.22 13.75 1.42
C THR A 70 9.25 13.41 0.29
N LEU A 71 8.55 14.41 -0.25
CA LEU A 71 7.59 14.19 -1.35
C LEU A 71 8.26 13.69 -2.63
N GLU A 72 9.47 14.17 -2.93
CA GLU A 72 10.25 13.68 -4.08
C GLU A 72 10.61 12.20 -3.92
N ARG A 73 11.07 11.79 -2.73
CA ARG A 73 11.35 10.37 -2.43
C ARG A 73 10.10 9.49 -2.54
N GLU A 74 8.97 9.97 -2.02
CA GLU A 74 7.69 9.26 -2.11
C GLU A 74 7.22 9.11 -3.56
N LEU A 75 7.40 10.16 -4.38
CA LEU A 75 7.08 10.13 -5.80
C LEU A 75 7.94 9.09 -6.55
N ASP A 76 9.25 9.07 -6.32
CA ASP A 76 10.15 8.09 -6.94
C ASP A 76 9.81 6.65 -6.53
N ALA A 77 9.44 6.46 -5.26
CA ALA A 77 8.97 5.18 -4.76
C ALA A 77 7.66 4.75 -5.43
N ALA A 78 6.71 5.67 -5.60
CA ALA A 78 5.43 5.43 -6.27
C ALA A 78 5.60 5.11 -7.76
N ILE A 79 6.48 5.83 -8.47
CA ILE A 79 6.84 5.55 -9.87
C ILE A 79 7.43 4.14 -9.99
N SER A 80 8.38 3.80 -9.12
CA SER A 80 9.02 2.48 -9.10
C SER A 80 8.01 1.36 -8.82
N ALA A 81 7.10 1.56 -7.86
CA ALA A 81 6.05 0.60 -7.54
C ALA A 81 5.07 0.43 -8.72
N ALA A 82 4.66 1.53 -9.35
CA ALA A 82 3.77 1.49 -10.51
C ALA A 82 4.41 0.78 -11.71
N ALA A 83 5.72 0.95 -11.92
CA ALA A 83 6.46 0.24 -12.95
C ALA A 83 6.43 -1.28 -12.70
N ARG A 84 6.71 -1.73 -11.47
CA ARG A 84 6.65 -3.15 -11.08
C ARG A 84 5.25 -3.74 -11.26
N ALA A 85 4.22 -3.03 -10.79
CA ALA A 85 2.84 -3.46 -10.94
C ALA A 85 2.43 -3.62 -12.42
N ARG A 86 2.89 -2.73 -13.30
CA ARG A 86 2.66 -2.86 -14.76
C ARG A 86 3.36 -4.07 -15.35
N THR A 87 4.60 -4.36 -14.95
CA THR A 87 5.32 -5.54 -15.44
C THR A 87 4.70 -6.83 -14.94
N GLU A 88 4.32 -6.90 -13.66
CA GLU A 88 3.64 -8.06 -13.08
C GLU A 88 2.29 -8.32 -13.75
N LYS A 89 1.50 -7.25 -13.99
CA LYS A 89 0.23 -7.35 -14.72
C LYS A 89 0.43 -7.94 -16.12
N ARG A 90 1.41 -7.45 -16.89
CA ARG A 90 1.70 -7.98 -18.23
C ARG A 90 2.09 -9.46 -18.19
N GLN A 91 2.89 -9.86 -17.21
CA GLN A 91 3.28 -11.25 -17.04
C GLN A 91 2.07 -12.12 -16.72
N ALA A 92 1.20 -11.68 -15.80
CA ALA A 92 -0.02 -12.37 -15.44
C ALA A 92 -0.97 -12.51 -16.65
N GLU A 93 -1.18 -11.43 -17.41
CA GLU A 93 -1.99 -11.45 -18.64
C GLU A 93 -1.43 -12.41 -19.70
N ALA A 94 -0.10 -12.46 -19.86
CA ALA A 94 0.53 -13.42 -20.77
C ALA A 94 0.28 -14.87 -20.33
N THR A 95 0.44 -15.17 -19.04
CA THR A 95 0.19 -16.51 -18.50
C THR A 95 -1.28 -16.92 -18.59
N GLN A 96 -2.20 -15.97 -18.34
CA GLN A 96 -3.63 -16.19 -18.50
C GLN A 96 -3.97 -16.53 -19.94
N LYS A 97 -3.46 -15.75 -20.90
CA LYS A 97 -3.71 -16.00 -22.32
C LYS A 97 -3.19 -17.37 -22.77
N THR A 98 -2.03 -17.80 -22.27
CA THR A 98 -1.53 -19.15 -22.59
C THR A 98 -2.40 -20.25 -21.98
N ALA A 99 -2.93 -20.05 -20.78
CA ALA A 99 -3.85 -21.00 -20.15
C ALA A 99 -5.18 -21.08 -20.90
N GLU A 100 -5.75 -19.94 -21.32
CA GLU A 100 -6.99 -19.88 -22.10
C GLU A 100 -6.85 -20.58 -23.46
N LEU A 101 -5.71 -20.43 -24.15
CA LEU A 101 -5.44 -21.15 -25.40
C LEU A 101 -5.38 -22.66 -25.18
N HIS A 102 -4.70 -23.09 -24.13
CA HIS A 102 -4.59 -24.51 -23.78
C HIS A 102 -5.95 -25.11 -23.40
N GLU A 103 -6.80 -24.37 -22.70
CA GLU A 103 -8.18 -24.78 -22.39
C GLU A 103 -9.00 -24.97 -23.67
N GLN A 104 -8.89 -24.05 -24.64
CA GLN A 104 -9.57 -24.17 -25.93
C GLN A 104 -9.09 -25.39 -26.73
N GLU A 105 -7.78 -25.67 -26.72
CA GLU A 105 -7.20 -26.85 -27.35
C GLU A 105 -7.75 -28.14 -26.74
N ILE A 106 -7.69 -28.29 -25.41
CA ILE A 106 -8.23 -29.46 -24.70
C ILE A 106 -9.73 -29.62 -24.99
N THR A 107 -10.50 -28.53 -24.95
CA THR A 107 -11.95 -28.58 -25.22
C THR A 107 -12.21 -29.12 -26.61
N ARG A 108 -11.46 -28.65 -27.61
CA ARG A 108 -11.57 -29.13 -28.99
C ARG A 108 -11.17 -30.60 -29.14
N GLU A 109 -10.13 -31.04 -28.45
CA GLU A 109 -9.71 -32.44 -28.44
C GLU A 109 -10.76 -33.35 -27.80
N LEU A 110 -11.37 -32.91 -26.70
CA LEU A 110 -12.46 -33.63 -26.04
C LEU A 110 -13.68 -33.73 -26.95
N GLU A 111 -14.10 -32.63 -27.58
CA GLU A 111 -15.22 -32.65 -28.55
C GLU A 111 -14.96 -33.60 -29.72
N ASN A 112 -13.74 -33.59 -30.28
CA ASN A 112 -13.37 -34.52 -31.35
C ASN A 112 -13.41 -35.97 -30.87
N THR A 113 -12.89 -36.23 -29.67
CA THR A 113 -12.88 -37.55 -29.05
C THR A 113 -14.31 -38.05 -28.82
N THR A 114 -15.20 -37.19 -28.33
CA THR A 114 -16.63 -37.51 -28.17
C THR A 114 -17.27 -37.90 -29.49
N LYS A 115 -17.03 -37.14 -30.58
CA LYS A 115 -17.55 -37.49 -31.91
C LYS A 115 -17.05 -38.84 -32.42
N VAL A 116 -15.78 -39.16 -32.19
CA VAL A 116 -15.22 -40.48 -32.54
C VAL A 116 -15.92 -41.59 -31.75
N PHE A 117 -16.16 -41.40 -30.46
CA PHE A 117 -16.90 -42.36 -29.65
C PHE A 117 -18.34 -42.54 -30.12
N GLU A 118 -19.03 -41.45 -30.49
CA GLU A 118 -20.39 -41.51 -31.05
C GLU A 118 -20.44 -42.36 -32.32
N LEU A 119 -19.52 -42.10 -33.27
CA LEU A 119 -19.41 -42.88 -34.51
C LEU A 119 -19.13 -44.37 -34.23
N HIS A 120 -18.22 -44.67 -33.30
CA HIS A 120 -17.92 -46.05 -32.93
C HIS A 120 -19.14 -46.75 -32.32
N MET A 121 -19.94 -46.05 -31.50
CA MET A 121 -21.18 -46.61 -30.94
C MET A 121 -22.24 -46.86 -32.03
N GLU A 122 -22.33 -46.00 -33.04
CA GLU A 122 -23.20 -46.21 -34.19
C GLU A 122 -22.77 -47.42 -35.03
N GLU A 123 -21.47 -47.57 -35.31
CA GLU A 123 -20.91 -48.73 -36.01
C GLU A 123 -21.18 -50.04 -35.25
N LEU A 124 -21.00 -50.04 -33.92
CA LEU A 124 -21.31 -51.20 -33.08
C LEU A 124 -22.79 -51.59 -33.15
N ARG A 125 -23.71 -50.61 -33.15
CA ARG A 125 -25.15 -50.89 -33.33
C ARG A 125 -25.44 -51.48 -34.71
N ALA A 126 -24.89 -50.90 -35.77
CA ALA A 126 -25.06 -51.41 -37.13
C ALA A 126 -24.54 -52.84 -37.28
N LYS A 127 -23.37 -53.14 -36.68
CA LYS A 127 -22.84 -54.50 -36.63
C LYS A 127 -23.72 -55.46 -35.83
N GLN A 128 -24.28 -55.01 -34.71
CA GLN A 128 -25.21 -55.82 -33.92
C GLN A 128 -26.50 -56.15 -34.69
N GLU A 129 -27.02 -55.23 -35.50
CA GLU A 129 -28.16 -55.48 -36.39
C GLU A 129 -27.82 -56.50 -37.48
N GLU A 130 -26.63 -56.40 -38.09
CA GLU A 130 -26.16 -57.35 -39.10
C GLU A 130 -26.03 -58.77 -38.50
N ILE A 131 -25.42 -58.90 -37.33
CA ILE A 131 -25.33 -60.17 -36.58
C ILE A 131 -26.74 -60.72 -36.31
N SER A 132 -27.64 -59.88 -35.82
CA SER A 132 -29.02 -60.30 -35.52
C SER A 132 -29.78 -60.79 -36.76
N LYS A 133 -29.48 -60.24 -37.94
CA LYS A 133 -30.04 -60.72 -39.21
C LYS A 133 -29.43 -62.06 -39.61
N ARG A 134 -28.11 -62.19 -39.56
CA ARG A 134 -27.41 -63.45 -39.86
C ARG A 134 -27.85 -64.58 -38.93
N ASP A 135 -28.08 -64.31 -37.65
CA ASP A 135 -28.60 -65.28 -36.68
C ASP A 135 -30.00 -65.78 -37.04
N LYS A 136 -30.87 -64.90 -37.54
CA LYS A 136 -32.20 -65.31 -38.03
C LYS A 136 -32.10 -66.21 -39.26
N ASP A 137 -31.23 -65.86 -40.20
CA ASP A 137 -30.99 -66.65 -41.40
C ASP A 137 -30.40 -68.03 -41.04
N ILE A 138 -29.45 -68.09 -40.10
CA ILE A 138 -28.88 -69.35 -39.59
C ILE A 138 -29.97 -70.22 -38.98
N LYS A 139 -30.81 -69.68 -38.10
CA LYS A 139 -31.93 -70.44 -37.49
C LYS A 139 -32.93 -70.97 -38.53
N LEU A 140 -33.20 -70.19 -39.57
CA LEU A 140 -34.05 -70.64 -40.67
C LEU A 140 -33.40 -71.80 -41.44
N LEU A 141 -32.12 -71.69 -41.75
CA LEU A 141 -31.36 -72.77 -42.40
C LEU A 141 -31.31 -74.03 -41.53
N GLU A 142 -31.09 -73.89 -40.23
CA GLU A 142 -31.15 -75.01 -39.27
C GLU A 142 -32.51 -75.69 -39.28
N ALA A 143 -33.61 -74.93 -39.26
CA ALA A 143 -34.96 -75.47 -39.34
C ALA A 143 -35.20 -76.21 -40.66
N VAL A 144 -34.75 -75.66 -41.79
CA VAL A 144 -34.84 -76.32 -43.10
C VAL A 144 -34.06 -77.64 -43.10
N ILE A 145 -32.82 -77.65 -42.60
CA ILE A 145 -32.01 -78.87 -42.49
C ILE A 145 -32.71 -79.90 -41.60
N GLN A 146 -33.27 -79.51 -40.45
CA GLN A 146 -34.03 -80.43 -39.59
C GLN A 146 -35.25 -81.02 -40.32
N THR A 147 -35.98 -80.23 -41.11
CA THR A 147 -37.12 -80.73 -41.88
C THR A 147 -36.72 -81.66 -43.05
N LEU A 148 -35.58 -81.40 -43.71
CA LEU A 148 -35.05 -82.22 -44.80
C LEU A 148 -34.39 -83.50 -44.29
N GLY A 149 -33.55 -83.42 -43.25
CA GLY A 149 -32.94 -84.58 -42.58
C GLY A 149 -33.97 -85.46 -41.85
N GLY A 150 -35.10 -84.89 -41.42
CA GLY A 150 -36.25 -85.64 -40.91
C GLY A 150 -37.07 -86.37 -41.98
N LYS A 151 -36.89 -86.03 -43.27
CA LYS A 151 -37.58 -86.70 -44.39
C LYS A 151 -36.86 -87.97 -44.84
N GLU A 152 -35.52 -88.00 -44.76
CA GLU A 152 -34.72 -89.19 -45.09
C GLU A 152 -34.86 -90.32 -44.05
N SER A 153 -35.14 -89.98 -42.78
CA SER A 153 -35.36 -90.98 -41.72
C SER A 153 -36.75 -91.63 -41.75
N ARG A 154 -37.71 -91.11 -42.51
CA ARG A 154 -39.06 -91.72 -42.69
C ARG A 154 -39.19 -92.57 -43.95
N SER A 155 -38.22 -92.52 -44.87
CA SER A 155 -38.20 -93.37 -46.08
C SER A 155 -37.37 -94.65 -45.93
N ALA A 156 -36.74 -94.89 -44.78
CA ALA A 156 -35.94 -96.09 -44.49
C ALA A 156 -36.66 -97.13 -43.60
N SER A 157 -37.96 -96.95 -43.33
CA SER A 157 -38.79 -97.94 -42.63
C SER A 157 -40.13 -98.06 -43.35
N GLY A 158 -40.15 -98.95 -44.35
CA GLY A 158 -41.29 -99.31 -45.19
C GLY A 158 -40.88 -100.43 -46.13
#